data_AF-A0A7W0YNH3-F1
#
_entry.id   AF-A0A7W0YNH3-F1
#
_cell.length_a   1.000
_cell.length_b   1.000
_cell.length_c   1.000
_cell.angle_alpha   90.00
_cell.angle_beta   90.00
_cell.angle_gamma   90.00
#
_symmetry.space_group_name_H-M   'P 1'
#
loop_
_entity.id
_entity.type
_entity.pdbx_description
1 polymer ?
#
loop_
_entity_poly.entity_id
_entity_poly.type
_entity_poly.pdbx_seq_one_letter_code
_entity_poly.pdbx_strand_id
1 'polypeptide(L)'
;MASGILFDFNGVIIDDEPQHCEALIATLAEYGHPLDRETYYRDYLGFDDRECFRFTFARGSEAVEETRLVEAIERKNHYYERAVRADMRLVPGAVDFVEAAAMDGHQLAIVSGALKREIALVLELAGLAPHFAEIVAAEDVSACKPDPQGFNRARQALGLAPGRCVVVEDSLPGLA
;
A
#
# COMPACT_ATOMS: atom_id res chain seq x y z
N MET A 1 21.64 14.46 -15.90
CA MET A 1 22.21 13.52 -14.90
C MET A 1 21.02 12.74 -14.35
N ALA A 2 20.90 11.42 -14.58
CA ALA A 2 19.70 10.66 -14.21
C ALA A 2 19.44 10.71 -12.69
N SER A 3 18.23 11.09 -12.28
CA SER A 3 17.79 11.08 -10.88
C SER A 3 16.49 10.29 -10.75
N GLY A 4 16.30 9.72 -9.57
CA GLY A 4 15.14 8.88 -9.26
C GLY A 4 14.15 9.58 -8.36
N ILE A 5 12.88 9.22 -8.49
CA ILE A 5 11.83 9.58 -7.52
C ILE A 5 11.22 8.29 -7.02
N LEU A 6 11.31 8.08 -5.71
CA LEU A 6 10.76 6.91 -5.02
C LEU A 6 9.47 7.36 -4.34
N PHE A 7 8.34 6.84 -4.79
CA PHE A 7 7.04 7.19 -4.25
C PHE A 7 6.61 6.14 -3.25
N ASP A 8 6.08 6.58 -2.11
CA ASP A 8 5.06 5.76 -1.46
C ASP A 8 3.82 5.63 -2.33
N PHE A 9 2.89 4.78 -1.93
CA PHE A 9 1.73 4.43 -2.74
C PHE A 9 0.42 4.91 -2.13
N ASN A 10 0.04 4.40 -0.95
CA ASN A 10 -1.14 4.86 -0.23
C ASN A 10 -0.90 6.29 0.25
N GLY A 11 -1.89 7.16 0.14
CA GLY A 11 -1.79 8.59 0.51
C GLY A 11 -0.92 9.46 -0.42
N VAL A 12 -0.11 8.86 -1.30
CA VAL A 12 0.74 9.56 -2.28
C VAL A 12 0.25 9.41 -3.72
N ILE A 13 -0.08 8.19 -4.15
CA ILE A 13 -0.61 7.89 -5.49
C ILE A 13 -2.13 7.69 -5.41
N ILE A 14 -2.59 6.90 -4.44
CA ILE A 14 -3.99 6.56 -4.25
C ILE A 14 -4.47 6.98 -2.85
N ASP A 15 -5.67 7.54 -2.76
CA ASP A 15 -6.37 7.83 -1.51
C ASP A 15 -7.44 6.75 -1.30
N ASP A 16 -7.00 5.58 -0.83
CA ASP A 16 -7.79 4.34 -0.74
C ASP A 16 -8.14 3.89 0.69
N GLU A 17 -7.87 4.72 1.68
CA GLU A 17 -8.23 4.43 3.07
C GLU A 17 -9.74 4.11 3.22
N PRO A 18 -10.68 4.82 2.57
CA PRO A 18 -12.09 4.44 2.59
C PRO A 18 -12.35 3.02 2.03
N GLN A 19 -11.63 2.61 0.99
CA GLN A 19 -11.77 1.30 0.34
C GLN A 19 -11.22 0.20 1.24
N HIS A 20 -10.09 0.44 1.93
CA HIS A 20 -9.57 -0.46 2.97
C HIS A 20 -10.57 -0.62 4.13
N CYS A 21 -11.13 0.49 4.62
CA CYS A 21 -12.15 0.49 5.67
C CYS A 21 -13.37 -0.37 5.29
N GLU A 22 -13.96 -0.13 4.12
CA GLU A 22 -15.12 -0.92 3.67
C GLU A 22 -14.78 -2.40 3.46
N ALA A 23 -13.59 -2.70 2.92
CA ALA A 23 -13.16 -4.07 2.70
C ALA A 23 -12.98 -4.83 4.02
N LEU A 24 -12.37 -4.20 5.03
CA LEU A 24 -12.21 -4.80 6.35
C LEU A 24 -13.57 -5.00 7.05
N ILE A 25 -14.46 -4.00 7.03
CA ILE A 25 -15.81 -4.08 7.60
C ILE A 25 -16.59 -5.24 6.97
N ALA A 26 -16.61 -5.32 5.64
CA ALA A 26 -17.31 -6.38 4.91
C ALA A 26 -16.76 -7.76 5.30
N THR A 27 -15.44 -7.89 5.39
CA THR A 27 -14.78 -9.16 5.72
C THR A 27 -15.08 -9.59 7.15
N LEU A 28 -14.87 -8.71 8.12
CA LEU A 28 -15.09 -9.04 9.53
C LEU A 28 -16.55 -9.38 9.83
N ALA A 29 -17.51 -8.77 9.12
CA ALA A 29 -18.92 -9.14 9.23
C ALA A 29 -19.18 -10.60 8.83
N GLU A 30 -18.50 -11.13 7.81
CA GLU A 30 -18.61 -12.55 7.41
C GLU A 30 -18.05 -13.50 8.46
N TYR A 31 -17.03 -13.07 9.20
CA TYR A 31 -16.45 -13.82 10.32
C TYR A 31 -17.20 -13.59 11.64
N GLY A 32 -18.35 -12.90 11.63
CA GLY A 32 -19.17 -12.67 12.82
C GLY A 32 -18.66 -11.57 13.75
N HIS A 33 -17.77 -10.70 13.27
CA HIS A 33 -17.17 -9.59 14.02
C HIS A 33 -17.54 -8.23 13.38
N PRO A 34 -18.81 -7.79 13.41
CA PRO A 34 -19.18 -6.52 12.78
C PRO A 34 -18.36 -5.36 13.34
N LEU A 35 -17.87 -4.51 12.43
CA LEU A 35 -17.05 -3.33 12.70
C LEU A 35 -17.75 -2.11 12.10
N ASP A 36 -17.87 -1.01 12.85
CA ASP A 36 -18.31 0.27 12.31
C ASP A 36 -17.11 1.14 11.90
N ARG A 37 -17.37 2.12 11.02
CA ARG A 37 -16.33 3.02 10.48
C ARG A 37 -15.64 3.83 11.59
N GLU A 38 -16.38 4.27 12.59
CA GLU A 38 -15.81 5.07 13.68
C GLU A 38 -14.77 4.26 14.47
N THR A 39 -15.08 3.01 14.78
CA THR A 39 -14.19 2.08 15.45
C THR A 39 -13.01 1.71 14.56
N TYR A 40 -13.21 1.56 13.26
CA TYR A 40 -12.10 1.36 12.32
C TYR A 40 -11.07 2.49 12.41
N TYR A 41 -11.50 3.75 12.22
CA TYR A 41 -10.59 4.89 12.21
C TYR A 41 -9.94 5.16 13.57
N ARG A 42 -10.60 4.77 14.67
CA ARG A 42 -10.09 4.93 16.03
C ARG A 42 -9.09 3.84 16.43
N ASP A 43 -9.38 2.59 16.11
CA ASP A 43 -8.70 1.43 16.70
C ASP A 43 -7.87 0.60 15.70
N TYR A 44 -8.15 0.70 14.39
CA TYR A 44 -7.53 -0.13 13.35
C TYR A 44 -6.67 0.66 12.37
N LEU A 45 -6.87 1.98 12.27
CA LEU A 45 -6.08 2.82 11.37
C LEU A 45 -4.57 2.67 11.65
N GLY A 46 -3.82 2.35 10.59
CA GLY A 46 -2.37 2.16 10.65
C GLY A 46 -1.90 0.74 11.00
N PHE A 47 -2.81 -0.19 11.30
CA PHE A 47 -2.47 -1.62 11.38
C PHE A 47 -2.32 -2.21 9.99
N ASP A 48 -1.42 -3.19 9.85
CA ASP A 48 -1.46 -4.06 8.68
C ASP A 48 -2.68 -5.01 8.75
N ASP A 49 -3.06 -5.61 7.61
CA ASP A 49 -4.21 -6.52 7.56
C ASP A 49 -4.08 -7.69 8.56
N ARG A 50 -2.86 -8.22 8.74
CA ARG A 50 -2.60 -9.36 9.62
C ARG A 50 -2.77 -8.97 11.08
N GLU A 51 -2.35 -7.77 11.46
CA GLU A 51 -2.58 -7.17 12.77
C GLU A 51 -4.07 -6.91 13.01
N CYS A 52 -4.79 -6.36 12.04
CA CYS A 52 -6.24 -6.15 12.11
C CYS A 52 -6.98 -7.45 12.42
N PHE A 53 -6.74 -8.52 11.64
CA PHE A 53 -7.40 -9.80 11.84
C PHE A 53 -6.96 -10.49 13.13
N ARG A 54 -5.66 -10.45 13.46
CA ARG A 54 -5.17 -11.04 14.71
C ARG A 54 -5.77 -10.35 15.93
N PHE A 55 -5.80 -9.01 15.94
CA PHE A 55 -6.40 -8.22 17.00
C PHE A 55 -7.89 -8.54 17.17
N THR A 56 -8.63 -8.67 16.07
CA THR A 56 -10.05 -8.97 16.10
C THR A 56 -10.34 -10.40 16.55
N PHE A 57 -9.65 -11.40 15.97
CA PHE A 57 -9.89 -12.81 16.25
C PHE A 57 -9.41 -13.21 17.65
N ALA A 58 -8.33 -12.59 18.17
CA ALA A 58 -7.83 -12.86 19.52
C ALA A 58 -8.80 -12.43 20.63
N ARG A 59 -9.74 -11.51 20.37
CA ARG A 59 -10.84 -11.19 21.31
C ARG A 59 -11.72 -12.40 21.62
N GLY A 60 -11.65 -13.46 20.81
CA GLY A 60 -12.35 -14.73 20.98
C GLY A 60 -11.68 -15.76 21.90
N SER A 61 -10.57 -15.44 22.57
CA SER A 61 -9.87 -16.25 23.60
C SER A 61 -9.09 -17.51 23.16
N GLU A 62 -9.08 -17.86 21.87
CA GLU A 62 -8.24 -18.94 21.34
C GLU A 62 -7.08 -18.41 20.49
N ALA A 63 -6.01 -19.21 20.37
CA ALA A 63 -4.92 -18.91 19.45
C ALA A 63 -5.49 -18.83 18.02
N VAL A 64 -5.14 -17.78 17.30
CA VAL A 64 -5.64 -17.58 15.94
C VAL A 64 -4.82 -18.46 15.00
N GLU A 65 -5.47 -19.45 14.40
CA GLU A 65 -4.87 -20.31 13.37
C GLU A 65 -4.35 -19.48 12.20
N GLU A 66 -3.12 -19.73 11.76
CA GLU A 66 -2.48 -18.97 10.67
C GLU A 66 -3.27 -19.09 9.36
N THR A 67 -3.83 -20.27 9.09
CA THR A 67 -4.69 -20.50 7.91
C THR A 67 -5.90 -19.58 7.88
N ARG A 68 -6.53 -19.34 9.05
CA ARG A 68 -7.67 -18.43 9.18
C ARG A 68 -7.28 -16.97 8.91
N LEU A 69 -6.08 -16.55 9.33
CA LEU A 69 -5.56 -15.22 9.02
C LEU A 69 -5.36 -15.04 7.53
N VAL A 70 -4.70 -16.01 6.88
CA VAL A 70 -4.45 -15.98 5.44
C VAL A 70 -5.76 -15.92 4.65
N GLU A 71 -6.75 -16.74 5.00
CA GLU A 71 -8.07 -16.72 4.36
C GLU A 71 -8.79 -15.37 4.51
N ALA A 72 -8.73 -14.77 5.70
CA ALA A 72 -9.36 -13.47 5.94
C ALA A 72 -8.68 -12.34 5.17
N ILE A 73 -7.34 -12.35 5.08
CA ILE A 73 -6.56 -11.40 4.28
C ILE A 73 -6.91 -11.52 2.80
N GLU A 74 -6.93 -12.74 2.25
CA GLU A 74 -7.35 -12.97 0.85
C GLU A 74 -8.79 -12.51 0.61
N ARG A 75 -9.69 -12.74 1.58
CA ARG A 75 -11.08 -12.31 1.49
C ARG A 75 -11.21 -10.78 1.48
N LYS A 76 -10.51 -10.07 2.36
CA LYS A 76 -10.46 -8.61 2.36
C LYS A 76 -9.88 -8.07 1.06
N ASN A 77 -8.84 -8.69 0.53
CA ASN A 77 -8.24 -8.24 -0.72
C ASN A 77 -9.22 -8.34 -1.90
N HIS A 78 -10.04 -9.39 -1.94
CA HIS A 78 -11.13 -9.46 -2.91
C HIS A 78 -12.14 -8.31 -2.78
N TYR A 79 -12.49 -7.90 -1.56
CA TYR A 79 -13.36 -6.74 -1.35
C TYR A 79 -12.68 -5.43 -1.73
N TYR A 80 -11.41 -5.26 -1.39
CA TYR A 80 -10.62 -4.09 -1.74
C TYR A 80 -10.52 -3.92 -3.26
N GLU A 81 -10.15 -4.97 -3.99
CA GLU A 81 -10.07 -4.92 -5.47
C GLU A 81 -11.40 -4.51 -6.10
N ARG A 82 -12.52 -5.03 -5.57
CA ARG A 82 -13.86 -4.65 -6.02
C ARG A 82 -14.19 -3.19 -5.71
N ALA A 83 -13.82 -2.70 -4.52
CA ALA A 83 -14.04 -1.32 -4.11
C ALA A 83 -13.23 -0.34 -4.98
N VAL A 84 -11.94 -0.63 -5.20
CA VAL A 84 -11.07 0.14 -6.09
C VAL A 84 -11.62 0.19 -7.51
N ARG A 85 -12.04 -0.95 -8.07
CA ARG A 85 -12.62 -0.97 -9.43
C ARG A 85 -13.94 -0.19 -9.55
N ALA A 86 -14.69 -0.05 -8.45
CA ALA A 86 -15.96 0.67 -8.43
C ALA A 86 -15.78 2.18 -8.25
N ASP A 87 -14.87 2.60 -7.38
CA ASP A 87 -14.62 4.01 -7.05
C ASP A 87 -13.14 4.21 -6.70
N MET A 88 -12.26 4.18 -7.69
CA MET A 88 -10.84 4.47 -7.50
C MET A 88 -10.63 5.97 -7.28
N ARG A 89 -9.88 6.34 -6.24
CA ARG A 89 -9.58 7.73 -5.91
C ARG A 89 -8.08 7.94 -5.91
N LEU A 90 -7.58 8.66 -6.90
CA LEU A 90 -6.18 9.05 -6.96
C LEU A 90 -5.97 10.34 -6.17
N VAL A 91 -4.77 10.48 -5.60
CA VAL A 91 -4.38 11.72 -4.91
C VAL A 91 -4.37 12.86 -5.94
N PRO A 92 -4.99 14.02 -5.64
CA PRO A 92 -5.03 15.14 -6.58
C PRO A 92 -3.64 15.57 -7.05
N GLY A 93 -3.43 15.57 -8.38
CA GLY A 93 -2.17 15.93 -9.01
C GLY A 93 -1.13 14.80 -9.10
N ALA A 94 -1.38 13.61 -8.54
CA ALA A 94 -0.44 12.50 -8.59
C ALA A 94 -0.16 12.03 -10.02
N VAL A 95 -1.21 11.90 -10.85
CA VAL A 95 -1.10 11.52 -12.27
C VAL A 95 -0.25 12.52 -13.03
N ASP A 96 -0.64 13.80 -13.00
CA ASP A 96 0.07 14.88 -13.69
C ASP A 96 1.54 14.95 -13.28
N PHE A 97 1.84 14.75 -11.99
CA PHE A 97 3.20 14.75 -11.47
C PHE A 97 4.02 13.55 -11.97
N VAL A 98 3.46 12.34 -11.92
CA VAL A 98 4.15 11.11 -12.39
C VAL A 98 4.45 11.21 -13.89
N GLU A 99 3.48 11.66 -14.68
CA GLU A 99 3.66 11.84 -16.12
C GLU A 99 4.74 12.89 -16.43
N ALA A 100 4.67 14.07 -15.78
CA ALA A 100 5.66 15.13 -15.97
C ALA A 100 7.06 14.69 -15.54
N ALA A 101 7.19 14.02 -14.38
CA ALA A 101 8.48 13.53 -13.90
C ALA A 101 9.10 12.50 -14.85
N ALA A 102 8.29 11.59 -15.39
CA ALA A 102 8.74 10.63 -16.39
C ALA A 102 9.17 11.33 -17.69
N MET A 103 8.42 12.32 -18.16
CA MET A 103 8.76 13.12 -19.35
C MET A 103 10.06 13.90 -19.20
N ASP A 104 10.36 14.37 -17.99
CA ASP A 104 11.63 15.05 -17.65
C ASP A 104 12.82 14.07 -17.52
N GLY A 105 12.59 12.77 -17.69
CA GLY A 105 13.61 11.74 -17.71
C GLY A 105 14.01 11.23 -16.32
N HIS A 106 13.17 11.44 -15.31
CA HIS A 106 13.36 10.82 -14.00
C HIS A 106 13.00 9.33 -14.04
N GLN A 107 13.78 8.50 -13.33
CA GLN A 107 13.44 7.10 -13.12
C GLN A 107 12.52 6.98 -11.91
N LEU A 108 11.33 6.43 -12.10
CA LEU A 108 10.32 6.36 -11.04
C LEU A 108 10.23 4.94 -10.47
N ALA A 109 10.03 4.83 -9.17
CA ALA A 109 9.76 3.56 -8.50
C ALA A 109 8.71 3.74 -7.40
N ILE A 110 7.92 2.70 -7.16
CA ILE A 110 7.05 2.59 -5.98
C ILE A 110 7.79 1.86 -4.86
N VAL A 111 7.65 2.33 -3.63
CA VAL A 111 8.11 1.68 -2.39
C VAL A 111 7.00 1.74 -1.35
N SER A 112 6.29 0.63 -1.17
CA SER A 112 5.06 0.58 -0.36
C SER A 112 4.97 -0.69 0.49
N GLY A 113 4.22 -0.59 1.60
CA GLY A 113 3.79 -1.72 2.41
C GLY A 113 2.51 -2.40 1.90
N ALA A 114 1.93 -1.95 0.78
CA ALA A 114 0.83 -2.62 0.11
C ALA A 114 1.30 -3.87 -0.64
N LEU A 115 0.36 -4.77 -0.95
CA LEU A 115 0.66 -5.97 -1.73
C LEU A 115 0.92 -5.61 -3.18
N LYS A 116 1.82 -6.35 -3.84
CA LYS A 116 2.19 -6.08 -5.24
C LYS A 116 0.98 -6.09 -6.19
N ARG A 117 0.00 -6.97 -5.93
CA ARG A 117 -1.24 -7.05 -6.72
C ARG A 117 -2.13 -5.82 -6.59
N GLU A 118 -2.17 -5.19 -5.41
CA GLU A 118 -2.97 -3.98 -5.15
C GLU A 118 -2.35 -2.80 -5.90
N ILE A 119 -1.03 -2.64 -5.76
CA ILE A 119 -0.25 -1.61 -6.48
C ILE A 119 -0.43 -1.77 -7.99
N ALA A 120 -0.21 -2.98 -8.52
CA ALA A 120 -0.33 -3.25 -9.95
C ALA A 120 -1.73 -2.93 -10.48
N LEU A 121 -2.79 -3.35 -9.78
CA LEU A 121 -4.17 -3.07 -10.16
C LEU A 121 -4.42 -1.56 -10.32
N VAL A 122 -4.04 -0.77 -9.34
CA VAL A 122 -4.27 0.68 -9.36
C VAL A 122 -3.45 1.35 -10.45
N LEU A 123 -2.17 0.99 -10.59
CA LEU A 123 -1.31 1.55 -11.63
C LEU A 123 -1.81 1.21 -13.04
N GLU A 124 -2.36 0.01 -13.25
CA GLU A 124 -3.00 -0.38 -14.50
C GLU A 124 -4.27 0.45 -14.77
N LEU A 125 -5.17 0.55 -13.79
CA LEU A 125 -6.41 1.32 -13.91
C LEU A 125 -6.17 2.82 -14.13
N ALA A 126 -5.12 3.36 -13.52
CA ALA A 126 -4.71 4.76 -13.64
C ALA A 126 -3.89 5.04 -14.91
N GLY A 127 -3.48 4.02 -15.66
CA GLY A 127 -2.58 4.17 -16.82
C GLY A 127 -1.14 4.54 -16.44
N LEU A 128 -0.77 4.41 -15.17
CA LEU A 128 0.53 4.82 -14.64
C LEU A 128 1.60 3.72 -14.69
N ALA A 129 1.20 2.46 -14.87
CA ALA A 129 2.14 1.32 -14.85
C ALA A 129 3.38 1.48 -15.75
N PRO A 130 3.29 2.02 -16.99
CA PRO A 130 4.46 2.19 -17.85
C PRO A 130 5.50 3.21 -17.34
N HIS A 131 5.14 4.08 -16.40
CA HIS A 131 6.02 5.14 -15.89
C HIS A 131 6.95 4.66 -14.77
N PHE A 132 6.63 3.54 -14.13
CA PHE A 132 7.42 2.99 -13.02
C PHE A 132 8.36 1.89 -13.50
N ALA A 133 9.66 2.10 -13.29
CA ALA A 133 10.69 1.13 -13.63
C ALA A 133 10.83 0.01 -12.60
N GLU A 134 10.36 0.24 -11.36
CA GLU A 134 10.43 -0.73 -10.26
C GLU A 134 9.24 -0.57 -9.30
N ILE A 135 8.80 -1.68 -8.72
CA ILE A 135 7.80 -1.70 -7.65
C ILE A 135 8.34 -2.59 -6.54
N VAL A 136 8.70 -1.97 -5.42
CA VAL A 136 9.05 -2.66 -4.17
C VAL A 136 7.81 -2.68 -3.28
N ALA A 137 7.18 -3.85 -3.20
CA ALA A 137 5.98 -4.09 -2.40
C ALA A 137 6.32 -4.73 -1.04
N ALA A 138 5.31 -5.00 -0.22
CA ALA A 138 5.47 -5.66 1.07
C ALA A 138 6.23 -6.99 0.97
N GLU A 139 5.98 -7.77 -0.09
CA GLU A 139 6.58 -9.09 -0.29
C GLU A 139 8.06 -9.03 -0.70
N ASP A 140 8.56 -7.86 -1.11
CA ASP A 140 9.92 -7.66 -1.61
C ASP A 140 10.94 -7.31 -0.50
N VAL A 141 10.48 -7.11 0.73
CA VAL A 141 11.27 -6.70 1.90
C VAL A 141 11.08 -7.64 3.10
N SER A 142 12.12 -7.77 3.91
CA SER A 142 12.06 -8.50 5.19
C SER A 142 11.65 -7.61 6.36
N ALA A 143 11.79 -6.29 6.21
CA ALA A 143 11.39 -5.29 7.18
C ALA A 143 10.73 -4.10 6.45
N CYS A 144 9.54 -3.73 6.90
CA CYS A 144 8.81 -2.57 6.39
C CYS A 144 9.35 -1.26 6.99
N LYS A 145 8.91 -0.12 6.44
CA LYS A 145 9.16 1.22 6.98
C LYS A 145 8.89 1.23 8.50
N PRO A 146 9.76 1.81 9.34
CA PRO A 146 10.83 2.76 9.01
C PRO A 146 12.16 2.15 8.56
N ASP A 147 12.25 0.84 8.34
CA ASP A 147 13.47 0.26 7.81
C ASP A 147 13.73 0.76 6.36
N PRO A 148 14.94 1.26 6.03
CA PRO A 148 15.23 1.81 4.70
C PRO A 148 15.45 0.73 3.63
N GLN A 149 15.29 -0.56 3.93
CA GLN A 149 15.49 -1.68 3.00
C GLN A 149 14.75 -1.47 1.68
N GLY A 150 13.48 -1.07 1.73
CA GLY A 150 12.66 -0.86 0.52
C GLY A 150 13.22 0.22 -0.40
N PHE A 151 13.55 1.39 0.16
CA PHE A 151 14.14 2.50 -0.60
C PHE A 151 15.53 2.17 -1.15
N ASN A 152 16.34 1.46 -0.37
CA ASN A 152 17.65 1.00 -0.82
C ASN A 152 17.55 0.02 -1.99
N ARG A 153 16.60 -0.92 -1.93
CA ARG A 153 16.31 -1.87 -3.00
C ARG A 153 15.86 -1.15 -4.27
N ALA A 154 14.89 -0.24 -4.17
CA ALA A 154 14.42 0.52 -5.32
C ALA A 154 15.55 1.33 -5.97
N ARG A 155 16.34 2.08 -5.18
CA ARG A 155 17.50 2.83 -5.68
C ARG A 155 18.50 1.92 -6.42
N GLN A 156 18.79 0.74 -5.86
CA GLN A 156 19.71 -0.21 -6.47
C GLN A 156 19.16 -0.76 -7.79
N ALA A 157 17.87 -1.09 -7.85
CA ALA A 157 17.20 -1.53 -9.08
C ALA A 157 17.23 -0.46 -10.18
N LEU A 158 17.11 0.82 -9.81
CA LEU A 158 17.25 1.95 -10.74
C LEU A 158 18.71 2.21 -11.17
N GLY A 159 19.70 1.57 -10.54
CA GLY A 159 21.12 1.78 -10.83
C GLY A 159 21.67 3.13 -10.37
N LEU A 160 21.00 3.79 -9.42
CA LEU A 160 21.33 5.15 -8.99
C LEU A 160 22.26 5.18 -7.79
N ALA A 161 23.18 6.14 -7.71
CA ALA A 161 24.04 6.35 -6.54
C ALA A 161 23.26 6.92 -5.33
N PRO A 162 23.75 6.77 -4.09
CA PRO A 162 23.20 7.50 -2.94
C PRO A 162 23.14 9.01 -3.20
N GLY A 163 22.10 9.68 -2.69
CA GLY A 163 21.87 11.13 -2.91
C GLY A 163 21.34 11.49 -4.31
N ARG A 164 20.98 10.51 -5.14
CA ARG A 164 20.39 10.73 -6.48
C ARG A 164 18.92 10.41 -6.57
N CYS A 165 18.29 10.15 -5.42
CA CYS A 165 16.86 9.91 -5.31
C CYS A 165 16.24 10.93 -4.37
N VAL A 166 15.00 11.32 -4.66
CA VAL A 166 14.09 11.98 -3.72
C VAL A 166 12.99 10.99 -3.38
N VAL A 167 12.50 11.05 -2.14
CA VAL A 167 11.36 10.24 -1.67
C VAL A 167 10.12 11.14 -1.54
N VAL A 168 8.98 10.65 -1.99
CA VAL A 168 7.65 11.25 -1.76
C VAL A 168 6.88 10.34 -0.81
N GLU A 169 6.54 10.84 0.38
CA GLU A 169 6.00 10.07 1.51
C GLU A 169 5.04 10.95 2.33
N ASP A 170 3.98 10.37 2.88
CA ASP A 170 2.92 11.04 3.64
C ASP A 170 2.88 10.63 5.14
N SER A 171 3.71 9.68 5.55
CA SER A 171 3.76 9.03 6.85
C SER A 171 5.06 9.31 7.61
N LEU A 172 4.98 9.37 8.94
CA LEU A 172 6.17 9.51 9.79
C LEU A 172 7.13 8.32 9.71
N PRO A 173 6.67 7.04 9.72
CA PRO A 173 7.57 5.91 9.57
C PRO A 173 8.35 5.93 8.25
N GLY A 174 7.75 6.37 7.15
CA GLY A 174 8.45 6.45 5.87
C GLY A 174 9.46 7.59 5.75
N LEU A 175 9.35 8.62 6.60
CA LEU A 175 10.29 9.75 6.66
C LEU A 175 11.43 9.56 7.67
N ALA A 176 11.36 8.55 8.55
CA ALA A 176 12.31 8.31 9.64
C ALA A 176 13.63 7.69 9.16
#